data_AF-A0A8X8GXD3-F1
#
_entry.id   AF-A0A8X8GXD3-F1
#
_cell.length_a   1.000
_cell.length_b   1.000
_cell.length_c   1.000
_cell.angle_alpha   90.00
_cell.angle_beta   90.00
_cell.angle_gamma   90.00
#
_symmetry.space_group_name_H-M   'P 1'
#
loop_
_entity.id
_entity.type
_entity.pdbx_description
1 polymer ?
#
loop_
_entity_poly.entity_id
_entity_poly.type
_entity_poly.pdbx_seq_one_letter_code
_entity_poly.pdbx_strand_id
1 'polypeptide(L)'
;MPVIPARLTSRDPHEHHRVATTLELFVDLASVIAIASAAAGLHHAISADHAFEGVVTFVLAFFGIWWAWMNYTWFASAYDDGSLHFRLATFVFISGALVMAGGIEAFFAAHDLTLAVLGYVIMRLAMIWLWLAAAAGDPGHRATASRYAGGIALVQLYWVALLFLLPPGFGPAFVALFVLGGVLELAVPFVSEKSGMTPWHRHHIIERYGLLNIIVLGEALLAIALAVRAAADAEAFDIRLVHLCLAALCVTFSMWWLYFTDDEHLTDRSHAHAFAWGYGHILIFGAGAAAGAGFAVLVDVLTDHAKVGLFAGDVAVAVPLALYLAGLWIVRDRLLLTGARRALLPVAGALLLVTPFLPVALEAMAAIMLLTAALRGRRAA
;
A
#
# COMPACT_ATOMS: atom_id res chain seq x y z
N MET A 1 36.33 20.75 -8.16
CA MET A 1 36.50 19.37 -7.64
C MET A 1 35.74 18.45 -8.57
N PRO A 2 36.35 17.39 -9.12
CA PRO A 2 35.56 16.41 -9.86
C PRO A 2 34.58 15.78 -8.87
N VAL A 3 33.29 15.87 -9.16
CA VAL A 3 32.26 15.13 -8.41
C VAL A 3 32.58 13.66 -8.65
N ILE A 4 33.24 13.02 -7.68
CA ILE A 4 33.41 11.57 -7.71
C ILE A 4 31.97 11.02 -7.73
N PRO A 5 31.55 10.29 -8.77
CA PRO A 5 30.21 9.72 -8.77
C PRO A 5 30.11 8.84 -7.53
N ALA A 6 29.07 9.06 -6.72
CA ALA A 6 28.81 8.23 -5.54
C ALA A 6 28.88 6.76 -5.98
N ARG A 7 29.65 5.95 -5.26
CA ARG A 7 29.76 4.51 -5.51
C ARG A 7 29.07 3.81 -4.37
N LEU A 8 27.99 3.09 -4.67
CA LEU A 8 27.29 2.27 -3.69
C LEU A 8 27.71 0.82 -3.89
N THR A 9 28.19 0.19 -2.82
CA THR A 9 28.47 -1.24 -2.79
C THR A 9 27.23 -2.00 -2.34
N SER A 10 27.00 -3.18 -2.89
CA SER A 10 25.94 -4.08 -2.41
C SER A 10 26.12 -4.43 -0.94
N ARG A 11 25.02 -4.50 -0.18
CA ARG A 11 25.02 -5.11 1.16
C ARG A 11 25.08 -6.63 1.07
N ASP A 12 25.47 -7.25 2.18
CA ASP A 12 25.42 -8.71 2.33
C ASP A 12 23.96 -9.17 2.55
N PRO A 13 23.38 -10.02 1.68
CA PRO A 13 22.05 -10.61 1.88
C PRO A 13 21.91 -11.44 3.15
N HIS A 14 23.01 -11.82 3.80
CA HIS A 14 23.06 -12.64 5.01
C HIS A 14 23.51 -11.86 6.25
N GLU A 15 23.56 -10.53 6.17
CA GLU A 15 23.90 -9.66 7.30
C GLU A 15 23.05 -9.98 8.55
N HIS A 16 23.70 -10.48 9.60
CA HIS A 16 23.02 -10.77 10.86
C HIS A 16 22.46 -9.47 11.47
N HIS A 17 21.21 -9.52 11.95
CA HIS A 17 20.52 -8.40 12.60
C HIS A 17 20.30 -7.15 11.71
N ARG A 18 20.18 -7.30 10.38
CA ARG A 18 19.68 -6.20 9.54
C ARG A 18 18.20 -5.94 9.83
N VAL A 19 17.95 -4.84 10.52
CA VAL A 19 16.63 -4.27 10.87
C VAL A 19 16.38 -2.97 10.13
N ALA A 20 15.14 -2.51 10.07
CA ALA A 20 14.77 -1.23 9.44
C ALA A 20 15.51 -0.03 10.08
N THR A 21 16.06 0.86 9.26
CA THR A 21 16.72 2.08 9.73
C THR A 21 15.70 3.17 10.04
N THR A 22 16.06 4.14 10.87
CA THR A 22 15.22 5.30 11.16
C THR A 22 14.93 6.15 9.91
N LEU A 23 15.84 6.16 8.94
CA LEU A 23 15.64 6.83 7.66
C LEU A 23 14.60 6.10 6.79
N GLU A 24 14.65 4.77 6.77
CA GLU A 24 13.65 3.94 6.09
C GLU A 24 12.25 4.16 6.71
N LEU A 25 12.15 4.22 8.05
CA LEU A 25 10.90 4.58 8.74
C LEU A 25 10.41 5.99 8.39
N PHE A 26 11.32 6.93 8.16
CA PHE A 26 10.95 8.30 7.77
C PHE A 26 10.37 8.33 6.34
N VAL A 27 10.85 7.47 5.44
CA VAL A 27 10.23 7.27 4.11
C VAL A 27 8.82 6.69 4.23
N ASP A 28 8.59 5.74 5.15
CA ASP A 28 7.25 5.21 5.38
C ASP A 28 6.30 6.30 5.89
N LEU A 29 6.79 7.15 6.81
CA LEU A 29 6.01 8.27 7.33
C LEU A 29 5.62 9.27 6.23
N ALA A 30 6.51 9.54 5.27
CA ALA A 30 6.17 10.37 4.12
C ALA A 30 5.16 9.67 3.18
N SER A 31 5.33 8.36 3.00
CA SER A 31 4.46 7.56 2.13
C SER A 31 3.03 7.46 2.67
N VAL A 32 2.84 7.38 4.00
CA VAL A 32 1.50 7.33 4.58
C VAL A 32 0.72 8.61 4.40
N ILE A 33 1.37 9.77 4.32
CA ILE A 33 0.66 11.02 4.03
C ILE A 33 -0.04 10.90 2.66
N ALA A 34 0.61 10.28 1.67
CA ALA A 34 -0.01 9.99 0.38
C ALA A 34 -1.13 8.94 0.49
N ILE A 35 -0.91 7.87 1.26
CA ILE A 35 -1.93 6.82 1.47
C ILE A 35 -3.18 7.40 2.14
N ALA A 36 -3.01 8.24 3.17
CA ALA A 36 -4.08 8.93 3.89
C ALA A 36 -4.86 9.86 2.94
N SER A 37 -4.17 10.63 2.10
CA SER A 37 -4.84 11.44 1.06
C SER A 37 -5.66 10.59 0.09
N ALA A 38 -5.16 9.42 -0.30
CA ALA A 38 -5.91 8.51 -1.18
C ALA A 38 -7.13 7.89 -0.46
N ALA A 39 -6.97 7.48 0.80
CA ALA A 39 -8.05 6.94 1.62
C ALA A 39 -9.14 7.99 1.89
N ALA A 40 -8.77 9.24 2.18
CA ALA A 40 -9.69 10.36 2.32
C ALA A 40 -10.43 10.66 1.01
N GLY A 41 -9.73 10.65 -0.12
CA GLY A 41 -10.35 10.79 -1.45
C GLY A 41 -11.38 9.69 -1.73
N LEU A 42 -11.06 8.44 -1.39
CA LEU A 42 -12.00 7.30 -1.52
C LEU A 42 -13.23 7.48 -0.61
N HIS A 43 -13.00 7.84 0.66
CA HIS A 43 -14.06 8.12 1.63
C HIS A 43 -15.01 9.19 1.10
N HIS A 44 -14.50 10.36 0.72
CA HIS A 44 -15.33 11.45 0.21
C HIS A 44 -16.08 11.06 -1.07
N ALA A 45 -15.43 10.35 -2.00
CA ALA A 45 -16.07 9.92 -3.23
C ALA A 45 -17.23 8.93 -2.97
N ILE A 46 -17.07 7.97 -2.04
CA ILE A 46 -18.14 7.05 -1.66
C ILE A 46 -19.25 7.82 -0.93
N SER A 47 -18.93 8.64 0.06
CA SER A 47 -19.92 9.45 0.80
C SER A 47 -20.73 10.37 -0.13
N ALA A 48 -20.13 10.84 -1.22
CA ALA A 48 -20.77 11.73 -2.20
C ALA A 48 -21.55 11.02 -3.32
N ASP A 49 -21.74 9.69 -3.25
CA ASP A 49 -22.40 8.85 -4.27
C ASP A 49 -21.64 8.75 -5.61
N HIS A 50 -20.31 8.86 -5.56
CA HIS A 50 -19.39 8.69 -6.69
C HIS A 50 -18.48 7.46 -6.51
N ALA A 51 -19.01 6.40 -5.89
CA ALA A 51 -18.23 5.25 -5.43
C ALA A 51 -17.40 4.57 -6.53
N PHE A 52 -17.94 4.37 -7.73
CA PHE A 52 -17.21 3.71 -8.81
C PHE A 52 -15.96 4.50 -9.23
N GLU A 53 -16.13 5.80 -9.50
CA GLU A 53 -15.04 6.70 -9.85
C GLU A 53 -14.02 6.81 -8.72
N GLY A 54 -14.50 6.96 -7.48
CA GLY A 54 -13.67 6.96 -6.27
C GLY A 54 -12.80 5.72 -6.13
N VAL A 55 -13.38 4.53 -6.33
CA VAL A 55 -12.64 3.26 -6.27
C VAL A 55 -11.59 3.17 -7.36
N VAL A 56 -11.92 3.53 -8.61
CA VAL A 56 -10.95 3.51 -9.71
C VAL A 56 -9.81 4.49 -9.42
N THR A 57 -10.11 5.75 -9.08
CA THR A 57 -9.11 6.77 -8.78
C THR A 57 -8.25 6.37 -7.58
N PHE A 58 -8.83 5.80 -6.53
CA PHE A 58 -8.09 5.23 -5.41
C PHE A 58 -7.11 4.14 -5.85
N VAL A 59 -7.54 3.17 -6.66
CA VAL A 59 -6.66 2.09 -7.14
C VAL A 59 -5.50 2.64 -7.95
N LEU A 60 -5.75 3.61 -8.84
CA LEU A 60 -4.70 4.24 -9.66
C LEU A 60 -3.71 5.03 -8.79
N ALA A 61 -4.22 5.85 -7.85
CA ALA A 61 -3.39 6.62 -6.92
C ALA A 61 -2.57 5.70 -6.02
N PHE A 62 -3.22 4.71 -5.40
CA PHE A 62 -2.58 3.75 -4.50
C PHE A 62 -1.49 2.96 -5.21
N PHE A 63 -1.71 2.55 -6.47
CA PHE A 63 -0.67 1.91 -7.28
C PHE A 63 0.58 2.80 -7.42
N GLY A 64 0.42 4.08 -7.77
CA GLY A 64 1.54 5.02 -7.92
C GLY A 64 2.33 5.19 -6.62
N ILE A 65 1.63 5.35 -5.51
CA ILE A 65 2.21 5.51 -4.16
C ILE A 65 2.97 4.24 -3.76
N TRP A 66 2.29 3.10 -3.83
CA TRP A 66 2.86 1.81 -3.47
C TRP A 66 4.07 1.46 -4.34
N TRP A 67 4.01 1.73 -5.64
CA TRP A 67 5.12 1.42 -6.54
C TRP A 67 6.36 2.26 -6.24
N ALA A 68 6.19 3.54 -5.89
CA ALA A 68 7.30 4.39 -5.44
C ALA A 68 7.97 3.81 -4.20
N TRP A 69 7.17 3.51 -3.17
CA TRP A 69 7.63 2.93 -1.92
C TRP A 69 8.32 1.56 -2.12
N MET A 70 7.74 0.74 -2.99
CA MET A 70 8.26 -0.58 -3.37
C MET A 70 9.67 -0.46 -3.97
N ASN A 71 9.84 0.41 -4.98
CA ASN A 71 11.13 0.61 -5.63
C ASN A 71 12.21 1.06 -4.65
N TYR A 72 11.86 2.01 -3.77
CA TYR A 72 12.79 2.49 -2.76
C TYR A 72 13.15 1.40 -1.74
N THR A 73 12.15 0.69 -1.19
CA THR A 73 12.37 -0.28 -0.12
C THR A 73 13.26 -1.44 -0.55
N TRP A 74 13.06 -1.97 -1.76
CA TRP A 74 13.91 -3.03 -2.30
C TRP A 74 15.31 -2.54 -2.64
N PHE A 75 15.45 -1.33 -3.17
CA PHE A 75 16.76 -0.72 -3.40
C PHE A 75 17.53 -0.52 -2.10
N ALA A 76 16.88 0.05 -1.07
CA ALA A 76 17.49 0.29 0.24
C ALA A 76 17.92 -1.01 0.92
N SER A 77 17.15 -2.09 0.77
CA SER A 77 17.56 -3.41 1.26
C SER A 77 18.87 -3.89 0.62
N ALA A 78 19.07 -3.63 -0.67
CA ALA A 78 20.25 -4.07 -1.41
C ALA A 78 21.47 -3.13 -1.30
N TYR A 79 21.27 -1.82 -1.15
CA TYR A 79 22.33 -0.82 -1.37
C TYR A 79 22.40 0.30 -0.33
N ASP A 80 21.56 0.34 0.71
CA ASP A 80 21.71 1.34 1.77
C ASP A 80 23.06 1.15 2.49
N ASP A 81 23.98 2.08 2.31
CA ASP A 81 25.32 2.08 2.92
C ASP A 81 25.44 3.10 4.08
N GLY A 82 24.35 3.79 4.41
CA GLY A 82 24.32 4.83 5.43
C GLY A 82 25.09 6.12 5.08
N SER A 83 25.61 6.25 3.85
CA SER A 83 26.42 7.39 3.41
C SER A 83 25.63 8.69 3.33
N LEU A 84 26.33 9.82 3.38
CA LEU A 84 25.71 11.15 3.19
C LEU A 84 24.97 11.23 1.85
N HIS A 85 25.56 10.66 0.81
CA HIS A 85 25.03 10.55 -0.54
C HIS A 85 23.66 9.85 -0.58
N PHE A 86 23.58 8.67 0.05
CA PHE A 86 22.33 7.93 0.18
C PHE A 86 21.26 8.71 0.97
N ARG A 87 21.65 9.32 2.10
CA ARG A 87 20.74 10.12 2.93
C ARG A 87 20.16 11.32 2.18
N LEU A 88 21.00 12.08 1.46
CA LEU A 88 20.55 13.24 0.68
C LEU A 88 19.61 12.82 -0.45
N ALA A 89 19.93 11.75 -1.19
CA ALA A 89 19.04 11.22 -2.21
C ALA A 89 17.70 10.76 -1.61
N THR A 90 17.72 10.16 -0.42
CA THR A 90 16.51 9.76 0.30
C THR A 90 15.68 10.97 0.74
N PHE A 91 16.30 12.07 1.17
CA PHE A 91 15.56 13.30 1.47
C PHE A 91 14.92 13.90 0.22
N VAL A 92 15.58 13.85 -0.94
CA VAL A 92 14.97 14.23 -2.22
C VAL A 92 13.79 13.33 -2.54
N PHE A 93 13.93 12.02 -2.33
CA PHE A 93 12.82 11.06 -2.49
C PHE A 93 11.63 11.41 -1.59
N ILE A 94 11.86 11.66 -0.30
CA ILE A 94 10.82 12.07 0.65
C ILE A 94 10.12 13.35 0.19
N SER A 95 10.86 14.38 -0.24
CA SER A 95 10.27 15.61 -0.78
C SER A 95 9.36 15.32 -1.98
N GLY A 96 9.78 14.45 -2.89
CA GLY A 96 8.94 14.03 -4.02
C GLY A 96 7.68 13.27 -3.59
N ALA A 97 7.78 12.41 -2.57
CA ALA A 97 6.63 11.71 -1.99
C ALA A 97 5.60 12.68 -1.39
N LEU A 98 6.05 13.73 -0.69
CA LEU A 98 5.18 14.77 -0.13
C LEU A 98 4.52 15.63 -1.22
N VAL A 99 5.26 15.99 -2.27
CA VAL A 99 4.70 16.68 -3.44
C VAL A 99 3.61 15.81 -4.08
N MET A 100 3.88 14.51 -4.26
CA MET A 100 2.89 13.57 -4.80
C MET A 100 1.65 13.50 -3.89
N ALA A 101 1.84 13.43 -2.56
CA ALA A 101 0.74 13.40 -1.59
C ALA A 101 -0.18 14.63 -1.71
N GLY A 102 0.41 15.82 -1.89
CA GLY A 102 -0.34 17.05 -2.12
C GLY A 102 -1.10 17.09 -3.44
N GLY A 103 -0.72 16.25 -4.42
CA GLY A 103 -1.39 16.14 -5.71
C GLY A 103 -2.59 15.19 -5.73
N ILE A 104 -2.77 14.35 -4.71
CA ILE A 104 -3.81 13.32 -4.71
C ILE A 104 -5.21 13.93 -4.64
N GLU A 105 -5.41 14.99 -3.85
CA GLU A 105 -6.71 15.67 -3.77
C GLU A 105 -7.14 16.23 -5.13
N ALA A 106 -6.22 16.90 -5.84
CA ALA A 106 -6.47 17.41 -7.19
C ALA A 106 -6.74 16.28 -8.20
N PHE A 107 -6.12 15.11 -8.01
CA PHE A 107 -6.40 13.93 -8.82
C PHE A 107 -7.84 13.42 -8.61
N PHE A 108 -8.35 13.38 -7.37
CA PHE A 108 -9.75 13.03 -7.12
C PHE A 108 -10.74 14.11 -7.60
N ALA A 109 -10.40 15.39 -7.46
CA ALA A 109 -11.33 16.48 -7.76
C ALA A 109 -11.45 16.77 -9.27
N ALA A 110 -10.35 16.69 -10.01
CA ALA A 110 -10.29 17.16 -11.39
C ALA A 110 -9.49 16.24 -12.33
N HIS A 111 -9.06 15.07 -11.85
CA HIS A 111 -8.17 14.16 -12.59
C HIS A 111 -6.83 14.82 -12.95
N ASP A 112 -6.44 15.84 -12.19
CA ASP A 112 -5.18 16.55 -12.38
C ASP A 112 -4.03 15.74 -11.76
N LEU A 113 -3.22 15.14 -12.64
CA LEU A 113 -2.04 14.37 -12.27
C LEU A 113 -0.77 15.23 -12.16
N THR A 114 -0.84 16.54 -12.41
CA THR A 114 0.35 17.40 -12.57
C THR A 114 1.25 17.33 -11.34
N LEU A 115 0.69 17.55 -10.16
CA LEU A 115 1.46 17.56 -8.92
C LEU A 115 1.88 16.15 -8.50
N ALA A 116 1.04 15.14 -8.73
CA ALA A 116 1.35 13.73 -8.49
C ALA A 116 2.56 13.27 -9.33
N VAL A 117 2.55 13.55 -10.63
CA VAL A 117 3.64 13.21 -11.56
C VAL A 117 4.87 14.06 -11.30
N LEU A 118 4.75 15.33 -10.92
CA LEU A 118 5.90 16.15 -10.52
C LEU A 118 6.61 15.56 -9.29
N GLY A 119 5.86 15.16 -8.27
CA GLY A 119 6.41 14.45 -7.11
C GLY A 119 7.09 13.15 -7.51
N TYR A 120 6.48 12.42 -8.46
CA TYR A 120 7.06 11.23 -9.05
C TYR A 120 8.39 11.47 -9.76
N VAL A 121 8.49 12.52 -10.58
CA VAL A 121 9.75 12.93 -11.22
C VAL A 121 10.83 13.18 -10.17
N ILE A 122 10.52 13.92 -9.10
CA ILE A 122 11.48 14.21 -8.02
C ILE A 122 11.99 12.91 -7.38
N MET A 123 11.08 11.98 -7.05
CA MET A 123 11.45 10.66 -6.52
C MET A 123 12.31 9.86 -7.52
N ARG A 124 11.96 9.86 -8.81
CA ARG A 124 12.69 9.13 -9.84
C ARG A 124 14.08 9.69 -10.11
N LEU A 125 14.28 11.01 -10.03
CA LEU A 125 15.61 11.59 -10.15
C LEU A 125 16.54 11.06 -9.04
N ALA A 126 16.06 10.97 -7.80
CA ALA A 126 16.81 10.34 -6.71
C ALA A 126 17.09 8.86 -6.99
N MET A 127 16.06 8.09 -7.40
CA MET A 127 16.23 6.66 -7.69
C MET A 127 17.17 6.37 -8.86
N ILE A 128 17.08 7.12 -9.96
CA ILE A 128 17.97 6.98 -11.12
C ILE A 128 19.40 7.25 -10.69
N TRP A 129 19.64 8.30 -9.91
CA TRP A 129 20.96 8.61 -9.40
C TRP A 129 21.51 7.50 -8.50
N LEU A 130 20.68 6.98 -7.59
CA LEU A 130 21.04 5.85 -6.73
C LEU A 130 21.38 4.58 -7.53
N TRP A 131 20.61 4.25 -8.56
CA TRP A 131 20.91 3.10 -9.44
C TRP A 131 22.18 3.28 -10.26
N LEU A 132 22.46 4.50 -10.75
CA LEU A 132 23.73 4.79 -11.41
C LEU A 132 24.92 4.70 -10.45
N ALA A 133 24.74 5.13 -9.20
CA ALA A 133 25.73 5.00 -8.14
C ALA A 133 26.01 3.52 -7.79
N ALA A 134 24.97 2.68 -7.75
CA ALA A 134 25.10 1.23 -7.60
C ALA A 134 25.83 0.60 -8.80
N ALA A 135 25.50 1.00 -10.04
CA ALA A 135 26.20 0.51 -11.23
C ALA A 135 27.70 0.83 -11.25
N ALA A 136 28.08 1.96 -10.64
CA ALA A 136 29.48 2.36 -10.50
C ALA A 136 30.21 1.62 -9.36
N GLY A 137 29.51 1.30 -8.27
CA GLY A 137 30.08 0.69 -7.06
C GLY A 137 29.99 -0.84 -6.96
N ASP A 138 29.11 -1.48 -7.71
CA ASP A 138 28.91 -2.94 -7.74
C ASP A 138 29.09 -3.49 -9.18
N PRO A 139 30.33 -3.86 -9.57
CA PRO A 139 30.60 -4.41 -10.89
C PRO A 139 29.84 -5.70 -11.21
N GLY A 140 29.47 -6.49 -10.19
CA GLY A 140 28.77 -7.76 -10.37
C GLY A 140 27.33 -7.57 -10.84
N HIS A 141 26.65 -6.53 -10.35
CA HIS A 141 25.26 -6.20 -10.73
C HIS A 141 25.14 -4.95 -11.62
N ARG A 142 26.25 -4.45 -12.19
CA ARG A 142 26.27 -3.21 -13.01
C ARG A 142 25.23 -3.20 -14.12
N ALA A 143 25.08 -4.33 -14.82
CA ALA A 143 24.11 -4.46 -15.91
C ALA A 143 22.66 -4.34 -15.40
N THR A 144 22.33 -4.99 -14.29
CA THR A 144 21.03 -4.89 -13.62
C THR A 144 20.75 -3.45 -13.18
N ALA A 145 21.70 -2.83 -12.48
CA ALA A 145 21.56 -1.46 -11.98
C ALA A 145 21.40 -0.43 -13.11
N SER A 146 22.14 -0.58 -14.21
CA SER A 146 22.03 0.30 -15.38
C SER A 146 20.69 0.13 -16.12
N ARG A 147 20.15 -1.09 -16.17
CA ARG A 147 18.81 -1.36 -16.72
C ARG A 147 17.71 -0.75 -15.86
N TYR A 148 17.83 -0.81 -14.54
CA TYR A 148 16.92 -0.10 -13.64
C TYR A 148 16.94 1.41 -13.89
N ALA A 149 18.14 2.03 -13.91
CA ALA A 149 18.27 3.46 -14.17
C ALA A 149 17.63 3.87 -15.52
N GLY A 150 17.94 3.14 -16.60
CA GLY A 150 17.41 3.41 -17.92
C GLY A 150 15.90 3.13 -18.04
N GLY A 151 15.42 2.03 -17.47
CA GLY A 151 14.01 1.66 -17.47
C GLY A 151 13.15 2.65 -16.70
N ILE A 152 13.58 3.03 -15.49
CA ILE A 152 12.91 4.06 -14.68
C ILE A 152 12.87 5.40 -15.44
N ALA A 153 13.97 5.81 -16.07
CA ALA A 153 14.01 7.04 -16.87
C ALA A 153 13.03 6.99 -18.05
N LEU A 154 13.01 5.87 -18.78
CA LEU A 154 12.12 5.68 -19.93
C LEU A 154 10.64 5.74 -19.54
N VAL A 155 10.26 5.03 -18.47
CA VAL A 155 8.87 5.03 -17.99
C VAL A 155 8.51 6.40 -17.38
N GLN A 156 9.47 7.11 -16.78
CA GLN A 156 9.22 8.47 -16.32
C GLN A 156 8.94 9.43 -17.49
N LEU A 157 9.64 9.29 -18.62
CA LEU A 157 9.34 10.06 -19.83
C LEU A 157 7.93 9.74 -20.35
N TYR A 158 7.49 8.48 -20.24
CA TYR A 158 6.11 8.09 -20.56
C TYR A 158 5.09 8.83 -19.69
N TRP A 159 5.26 8.86 -18.37
CA TRP A 159 4.35 9.57 -17.46
C TRP A 159 4.31 11.09 -17.72
N VAL A 160 5.48 11.69 -17.99
CA VAL A 160 5.55 13.12 -18.35
C VAL A 160 4.85 13.38 -19.68
N ALA A 161 5.09 12.55 -20.70
CA ALA A 161 4.39 12.68 -21.98
C ALA A 161 2.88 12.52 -21.82
N LEU A 162 2.45 11.61 -20.95
CA LEU A 162 1.04 11.37 -20.67
C LEU A 162 0.33 12.63 -20.14
N LEU A 163 0.99 13.46 -19.31
CA LEU A 163 0.44 14.75 -18.85
C LEU A 163 0.08 15.70 -20.01
N PHE A 164 0.87 15.71 -21.08
CA PHE A 164 0.66 16.61 -22.23
C PHE A 164 -0.24 16.04 -23.31
N LEU A 165 -0.33 14.70 -23.37
CA LEU A 165 -1.03 13.98 -24.45
C LEU A 165 -2.42 13.49 -24.05
N LEU A 166 -2.74 13.46 -22.75
CA LEU A 166 -4.07 13.04 -22.28
C LEU A 166 -5.14 14.05 -22.71
N PRO A 167 -6.25 13.58 -23.32
CA PRO A 167 -7.43 14.39 -23.47
C PRO A 167 -7.96 14.81 -22.08
N PRO A 168 -8.51 16.03 -21.94
CA PRO A 168 -9.14 16.43 -20.69
C PRO A 168 -10.33 15.51 -20.38
N GLY A 169 -10.33 14.89 -19.21
CA GLY A 169 -11.46 14.13 -18.66
C GLY A 169 -11.14 12.68 -18.25
N PHE A 170 -11.92 12.16 -17.30
CA PHE A 170 -11.85 10.78 -16.83
C PHE A 170 -12.64 9.87 -17.78
N GLY A 171 -11.91 9.15 -18.63
CA GLY A 171 -12.51 8.23 -19.59
C GLY A 171 -11.74 6.92 -19.72
N PRO A 172 -12.29 5.93 -20.45
CA PRO A 172 -11.63 4.64 -20.66
C PRO A 172 -10.22 4.76 -21.23
N ALA A 173 -9.96 5.77 -22.07
CA ALA A 173 -8.63 6.04 -22.62
C ALA A 173 -7.64 6.48 -21.54
N PHE A 174 -8.06 7.34 -20.59
CA PHE A 174 -7.24 7.74 -19.44
C PHE A 174 -6.84 6.52 -18.62
N VAL A 175 -7.82 5.69 -18.25
CA VAL A 175 -7.58 4.48 -17.45
C VAL A 175 -6.69 3.50 -18.22
N ALA A 176 -6.93 3.26 -19.51
CA ALA A 176 -6.15 2.34 -20.33
C ALA A 176 -4.68 2.78 -20.45
N LEU A 177 -4.43 4.07 -20.65
CA LEU A 177 -3.07 4.62 -20.69
C LEU A 177 -2.41 4.53 -19.30
N PHE A 178 -3.11 4.87 -18.23
CA PHE A 178 -2.56 4.70 -16.88
C PHE A 178 -2.17 3.24 -16.60
N VAL A 179 -3.04 2.28 -16.96
CA VAL A 179 -2.78 0.85 -16.83
C VAL A 179 -1.59 0.43 -17.68
N LEU A 180 -1.46 0.93 -18.91
CA LEU A 180 -0.27 0.70 -19.74
C LEU A 180 1.00 1.20 -19.04
N GLY A 181 0.97 2.41 -18.47
CA GLY A 181 2.05 2.94 -17.64
C GLY A 181 2.39 2.02 -16.48
N GLY A 182 1.39 1.53 -15.75
CA GLY A 182 1.58 0.56 -14.66
C GLY A 182 2.18 -0.78 -15.13
N VAL A 183 1.80 -1.27 -16.31
CA VAL A 183 2.42 -2.47 -16.90
C VAL A 183 3.88 -2.21 -17.28
N LEU A 184 4.19 -1.04 -17.85
CA LEU A 184 5.57 -0.64 -18.16
C LEU A 184 6.42 -0.54 -16.89
N GLU A 185 5.88 0.02 -15.82
CA GLU A 185 6.51 0.06 -14.50
C GLU A 185 6.87 -1.35 -14.01
N LEU A 186 5.89 -2.26 -13.98
CA LEU A 186 6.08 -3.66 -13.55
C LEU A 186 7.07 -4.43 -14.44
N ALA A 187 7.21 -4.04 -15.71
CA ALA A 187 8.18 -4.65 -16.62
C ALA A 187 9.64 -4.27 -16.29
N VAL A 188 9.89 -3.11 -15.67
CA VAL A 188 11.26 -2.63 -15.40
C VAL A 188 12.04 -3.59 -14.50
N PRO A 189 11.55 -3.99 -13.30
CA PRO A 189 12.25 -4.98 -12.48
C PRO A 189 12.40 -6.33 -13.19
N PHE A 190 11.33 -6.80 -13.84
CA PHE A 190 11.33 -8.11 -14.52
C PHE A 190 12.38 -8.20 -15.63
N VAL A 191 12.64 -7.11 -16.35
CA VAL A 191 13.68 -7.06 -17.39
C VAL A 191 15.07 -6.80 -16.81
N SER A 192 15.16 -6.00 -15.75
CA SER A 192 16.43 -5.62 -15.14
C SER A 192 17.08 -6.80 -14.43
N GLU A 193 16.33 -7.50 -13.57
CA GLU A 193 16.82 -8.62 -12.73
C GLU A 193 17.22 -9.87 -13.55
N LYS A 194 16.91 -9.92 -14.86
CA LYS A 194 17.39 -10.98 -15.76
C LYS A 194 18.92 -10.98 -15.94
N SER A 195 19.61 -9.89 -15.61
CA SER A 195 21.09 -9.83 -15.68
C SER A 195 21.78 -10.27 -14.39
N GLY A 196 21.03 -10.67 -13.37
CA GLY A 196 21.54 -11.00 -12.04
C GLY A 196 20.68 -10.31 -10.99
N MET A 197 20.19 -11.09 -10.02
CA MET A 197 19.29 -10.56 -9.00
C MET A 197 20.04 -9.69 -8.01
N THR A 198 19.49 -8.52 -7.70
CA THR A 198 20.05 -7.66 -6.67
C THR A 198 20.11 -8.33 -5.29
N PRO A 199 21.15 -8.05 -4.48
CA PRO A 199 21.38 -8.72 -3.21
C PRO A 199 20.54 -8.10 -2.07
N TRP A 200 19.28 -8.51 -1.92
CA TRP A 200 18.37 -8.01 -0.87
C TRP A 200 18.35 -8.89 0.40
N HIS A 201 18.02 -8.28 1.55
CA HIS A 201 17.95 -8.95 2.84
C HIS A 201 16.51 -9.37 3.20
N ARG A 202 16.28 -10.67 3.35
CA ARG A 202 14.94 -11.27 3.50
C ARG A 202 14.18 -10.80 4.74
N HIS A 203 14.78 -10.92 5.92
CA HIS A 203 14.11 -10.55 7.17
C HIS A 203 13.77 -9.05 7.21
N HIS A 204 14.65 -8.24 6.62
CA HIS A 204 14.47 -6.80 6.55
C HIS A 204 13.29 -6.42 5.65
N ILE A 205 13.15 -7.07 4.49
CA ILE A 205 11.99 -6.85 3.62
C ILE A 205 10.69 -7.26 4.31
N ILE A 206 10.65 -8.39 5.00
CA ILE A 206 9.45 -8.81 5.77
C ILE A 206 9.12 -7.76 6.84
N GLU A 207 10.11 -7.28 7.58
CA GLU A 207 9.95 -6.24 8.59
C GLU A 207 9.39 -4.93 7.99
N ARG A 208 9.97 -4.44 6.89
CA ARG A 208 9.53 -3.21 6.21
C ARG A 208 8.08 -3.27 5.75
N TYR A 209 7.65 -4.41 5.20
CA TYR A 209 6.27 -4.62 4.79
C TYR A 209 5.32 -4.67 6.00
N GLY A 210 5.74 -5.29 7.10
CA GLY A 210 4.99 -5.26 8.35
C GLY A 210 4.84 -3.85 8.90
N LEU A 211 5.91 -3.06 8.92
CA LEU A 211 5.88 -1.66 9.37
C LEU A 211 4.93 -0.81 8.51
N LEU A 212 4.95 -0.97 7.19
CA LEU A 212 3.99 -0.29 6.32
C LEU A 212 2.54 -0.74 6.63
N ASN A 213 2.30 -2.04 6.86
CA ASN A 213 0.98 -2.53 7.25
C ASN A 213 0.50 -1.90 8.58
N ILE A 214 1.37 -1.75 9.59
CA ILE A 214 1.02 -1.06 10.84
C ILE A 214 0.52 0.35 10.56
N ILE A 215 1.25 1.06 9.70
CA ILE A 215 0.93 2.44 9.36
C ILE A 215 -0.40 2.52 8.59
N VAL A 216 -0.65 1.60 7.65
CA VAL A 216 -1.94 1.47 6.94
C VAL A 216 -3.11 1.17 7.89
N LEU A 217 -2.91 0.34 8.92
CA LEU A 217 -3.93 0.10 9.95
C LEU A 217 -4.25 1.38 10.74
N GLY A 218 -3.35 2.37 10.72
CA GLY A 218 -3.58 3.71 11.26
C GLY A 218 -4.79 4.42 10.64
N GLU A 219 -5.13 4.14 9.37
CA GLU A 219 -6.31 4.73 8.71
C GLU A 219 -7.62 4.28 9.38
N ALA A 220 -7.71 3.03 9.79
CA ALA A 220 -8.85 2.53 10.55
C ALA A 220 -8.90 3.12 11.96
N LEU A 221 -7.75 3.28 12.62
CA LEU A 221 -7.66 3.96 13.93
C LEU A 221 -8.06 5.43 13.86
N LEU A 222 -7.70 6.13 12.79
CA LEU A 222 -8.12 7.51 12.53
C LEU A 222 -9.65 7.59 12.37
N ALA A 223 -10.26 6.72 11.57
CA ALA A 223 -11.71 6.64 11.41
C ALA A 223 -12.43 6.39 12.75
N ILE A 224 -11.87 5.51 13.60
CA ILE A 224 -12.39 5.28 14.97
C ILE A 224 -12.32 6.56 15.81
N ALA A 225 -11.21 7.29 15.77
CA ALA A 225 -11.08 8.56 16.51
C ALA A 225 -12.10 9.61 16.02
N LEU A 226 -12.36 9.68 14.71
CA LEU A 226 -13.41 10.53 14.13
C LEU A 226 -14.81 10.10 14.61
N ALA A 227 -15.09 8.80 14.67
CA ALA A 227 -16.35 8.27 15.19
C ALA A 227 -16.57 8.63 16.67
N VAL A 228 -15.52 8.52 17.50
CA VAL A 228 -15.55 8.91 18.92
C VAL A 228 -15.80 10.40 19.07
N ARG A 229 -15.13 11.24 18.25
CA ARG A 229 -15.37 12.69 18.25
C ARG A 229 -16.81 13.02 17.85
N ALA A 230 -17.32 12.41 16.78
CA ALA A 230 -18.70 12.60 16.35
C ALA A 230 -19.70 12.22 17.45
N ALA A 231 -19.44 11.14 18.20
CA ALA A 231 -20.28 10.74 19.32
C ALA A 231 -20.22 11.72 20.50
N ALA A 232 -19.09 12.40 20.71
CA ALA A 232 -18.91 13.40 21.76
C ALA A 232 -19.54 14.76 21.40
N ASP A 233 -19.50 15.13 20.11
CA ASP A 233 -20.05 16.38 19.60
C ASP A 233 -21.58 16.30 19.36
N ALA A 234 -22.17 15.10 19.40
CA ALA A 234 -23.60 14.89 19.19
C ALA A 234 -24.46 15.48 20.32
N GLU A 235 -25.52 16.21 19.95
CA GLU A 235 -26.48 16.79 20.92
C GLU A 235 -27.21 15.73 21.75
N ALA A 236 -27.35 14.52 21.20
CA ALA A 236 -27.95 13.36 21.86
C ALA A 236 -27.05 12.12 21.71
N PHE A 237 -27.08 11.26 22.72
CA PHE A 237 -26.33 10.01 22.71
C PHE A 237 -26.82 9.08 21.59
N ASP A 238 -25.93 8.77 20.64
CA ASP A 238 -26.18 7.80 19.57
C ASP A 238 -25.42 6.49 19.82
N ILE A 239 -26.16 5.46 20.21
CA ILE A 239 -25.61 4.12 20.45
C ILE A 239 -24.97 3.50 19.19
N ARG A 240 -25.42 3.90 17.99
CA ARG A 240 -24.90 3.38 16.71
C ARG A 240 -23.43 3.74 16.51
N LEU A 241 -23.02 4.94 16.93
CA LEU A 241 -21.63 5.37 16.87
C LEU A 241 -20.74 4.56 17.83
N VAL A 242 -21.27 4.19 19.00
CA VAL A 242 -20.58 3.29 19.93
C VAL A 242 -20.39 1.91 19.32
N HIS A 243 -21.43 1.35 18.69
CA HIS A 243 -21.34 0.07 17.98
C HIS A 243 -20.31 0.11 16.84
N LEU A 244 -20.31 1.18 16.04
CA LEU A 244 -19.31 1.40 14.99
C LEU A 244 -17.89 1.41 15.57
N CYS A 245 -17.65 2.17 16.64
CA CYS A 245 -16.33 2.23 17.29
C CYS A 245 -15.86 0.85 17.77
N LEU A 246 -16.73 0.11 18.47
CA LEU A 246 -16.39 -1.21 18.99
C LEU A 246 -16.14 -2.23 17.86
N ALA A 247 -17.00 -2.24 16.84
CA ALA A 247 -16.84 -3.12 15.69
C ALA A 247 -15.55 -2.81 14.92
N ALA A 248 -15.28 -1.53 14.62
CA ALA A 248 -14.07 -1.09 13.93
C ALA A 248 -12.81 -1.42 14.73
N LEU A 249 -12.81 -1.27 16.06
CA LEU A 249 -11.70 -1.71 16.92
C LEU A 249 -11.46 -3.22 16.83
N CYS A 250 -12.51 -4.02 16.98
CA CYS A 250 -12.42 -5.49 16.88
C CYS A 250 -11.89 -5.93 15.51
N VAL A 251 -12.37 -5.31 14.43
CA VAL A 251 -11.89 -5.58 13.06
C VAL A 251 -10.43 -5.17 12.91
N THR A 252 -10.05 -3.97 13.33
CA THR A 252 -8.66 -3.46 13.21
C THR A 252 -7.68 -4.34 13.99
N PHE A 253 -8.03 -4.74 15.21
CA PHE A 253 -7.23 -5.67 16.01
C PHE A 253 -7.14 -7.06 15.36
N SER A 254 -8.22 -7.53 14.73
CA SER A 254 -8.21 -8.80 14.00
C SER A 254 -7.33 -8.74 12.76
N MET A 255 -7.33 -7.62 12.02
CA MET A 255 -6.44 -7.42 10.86
C MET A 255 -4.97 -7.46 11.30
N TRP A 256 -4.64 -6.76 12.39
CA TRP A 256 -3.31 -6.81 12.99
C TRP A 256 -2.92 -8.25 13.36
N TRP A 257 -3.77 -8.96 14.11
CA TRP A 257 -3.49 -10.32 14.54
C TRP A 257 -3.33 -11.28 13.36
N LEU A 258 -4.19 -11.17 12.35
CA LEU A 258 -4.12 -12.01 11.15
C LEU A 258 -2.88 -11.76 10.31
N TYR A 259 -2.33 -10.55 10.31
CA TYR A 259 -1.09 -10.24 9.58
C TYR A 259 0.16 -10.68 10.36
N PHE A 260 0.28 -10.31 11.64
CA PHE A 260 1.45 -10.56 12.48
C PHE A 260 1.40 -11.95 13.14
N THR A 261 1.70 -12.97 12.34
CA THR A 261 1.83 -14.36 12.76
C THR A 261 3.28 -14.76 13.02
N ASP A 262 3.51 -15.77 13.86
CA ASP A 262 4.83 -16.41 14.05
C ASP A 262 5.37 -17.08 12.77
N ASP A 263 4.49 -17.37 11.81
CA ASP A 263 4.82 -18.00 10.52
C ASP A 263 5.70 -17.07 9.66
N GLU A 264 6.82 -17.57 9.14
CA GLU A 264 7.65 -16.79 8.19
C GLU A 264 6.91 -16.57 6.87
N HIS A 265 6.68 -15.30 6.50
CA HIS A 265 5.85 -14.94 5.34
C HIS A 265 6.46 -15.25 3.98
N LEU A 266 7.80 -15.28 3.89
CA LEU A 266 8.54 -15.53 2.65
C LEU A 266 9.54 -16.64 2.92
N THR A 267 9.31 -17.88 2.52
CA THR A 267 10.11 -19.05 2.95
C THR A 267 11.38 -19.30 2.15
N ASP A 268 11.49 -18.75 0.94
CA ASP A 268 12.66 -18.86 0.07
C ASP A 268 13.04 -17.52 -0.60
N ARG A 269 14.17 -17.51 -1.30
CA ARG A 269 14.66 -16.35 -2.08
C ARG A 269 14.45 -16.51 -3.59
N SER A 270 13.58 -17.42 -4.01
CA SER A 270 13.33 -17.60 -5.43
C SER A 270 12.69 -16.35 -6.02
N HIS A 271 13.09 -15.98 -7.25
CA HIS A 271 12.64 -14.74 -7.87
C HIS A 271 11.11 -14.72 -7.97
N ALA A 272 10.51 -15.81 -8.45
CA ALA A 272 9.07 -15.90 -8.65
C ALA A 272 8.28 -15.74 -7.35
N HIS A 273 8.72 -16.37 -6.25
CA HIS A 273 8.03 -16.21 -4.97
C HIS A 273 8.24 -14.82 -4.38
N ALA A 274 9.45 -14.24 -4.46
CA ALA A 274 9.71 -12.88 -3.98
C ALA A 274 8.85 -11.84 -4.72
N PHE A 275 8.73 -11.94 -6.05
CA PHE A 275 7.85 -11.07 -6.84
C PHE A 275 6.37 -11.29 -6.52
N ALA A 276 5.91 -12.54 -6.48
CA ALA A 276 4.50 -12.84 -6.17
C ALA A 276 4.11 -12.39 -4.76
N TRP A 277 5.00 -12.60 -3.78
CA TRP A 277 4.84 -12.15 -2.41
C TRP A 277 4.84 -10.62 -2.36
N GLY A 278 5.88 -9.97 -2.90
CA GLY A 278 6.02 -8.53 -2.87
C GLY A 278 4.87 -7.79 -3.55
N TYR A 279 4.44 -8.25 -4.72
CA TYR A 279 3.34 -7.65 -5.48
C TYR A 279 1.97 -8.00 -4.92
N GLY A 280 1.80 -9.20 -4.35
CA GLY A 280 0.55 -9.58 -3.68
C GLY A 280 0.18 -8.70 -2.49
N HIS A 281 1.17 -8.07 -1.83
CA HIS A 281 0.93 -7.16 -0.71
C HIS A 281 0.24 -5.86 -1.10
N ILE A 282 0.23 -5.45 -2.38
CA ILE A 282 -0.56 -4.29 -2.80
C ILE A 282 -2.04 -4.47 -2.42
N LEU A 283 -2.53 -5.71 -2.50
CA LEU A 283 -3.91 -6.04 -2.14
C LEU A 283 -4.13 -5.87 -0.64
N ILE A 284 -3.16 -6.24 0.19
CA ILE A 284 -3.24 -6.12 1.65
C ILE A 284 -3.22 -4.63 2.05
N PHE A 285 -2.25 -3.86 1.57
CA PHE A 285 -2.11 -2.47 1.94
C PHE A 285 -3.27 -1.62 1.40
N GLY A 286 -3.64 -1.82 0.13
CA GLY A 286 -4.75 -1.09 -0.49
C GLY A 286 -6.09 -1.42 0.18
N ALA A 287 -6.34 -2.70 0.48
CA ALA A 287 -7.53 -3.11 1.21
C ALA A 287 -7.55 -2.59 2.65
N GLY A 288 -6.41 -2.54 3.33
CA GLY A 288 -6.32 -1.99 4.68
C GLY A 288 -6.69 -0.51 4.73
N ALA A 289 -6.13 0.30 3.81
CA ALA A 289 -6.45 1.71 3.69
C ALA A 289 -7.91 1.93 3.28
N ALA A 290 -8.42 1.13 2.33
CA ALA A 290 -9.82 1.20 1.90
C ALA A 290 -10.80 0.78 3.01
N ALA A 291 -10.45 -0.16 3.88
CA ALA A 291 -11.26 -0.50 5.06
C ALA A 291 -11.35 0.69 6.03
N GLY A 292 -10.24 1.41 6.25
CA GLY A 292 -10.22 2.65 7.01
C GLY A 292 -11.15 3.72 6.41
N ALA A 293 -11.07 3.92 5.09
CA ALA A 293 -11.99 4.81 4.36
C ALA A 293 -13.45 4.37 4.50
N GLY A 294 -13.74 3.07 4.43
CA GLY A 294 -15.08 2.52 4.63
C GLY A 294 -15.65 2.79 6.02
N PHE A 295 -14.83 2.69 7.07
CA PHE A 295 -15.27 3.10 8.42
C PHE A 295 -15.59 4.59 8.49
N ALA A 296 -14.81 5.44 7.82
CA ALA A 296 -15.09 6.88 7.76
C ALA A 296 -16.39 7.19 6.98
N VAL A 297 -16.69 6.45 5.90
CA VAL A 297 -18.00 6.52 5.22
C VAL A 297 -19.14 6.20 6.19
N LEU A 298 -19.00 5.16 7.02
CA LEU A 298 -20.04 4.82 8.00
C LEU A 298 -20.21 5.90 9.08
N VAL A 299 -19.15 6.62 9.46
CA VAL A 299 -19.27 7.81 10.32
C VAL A 299 -20.15 8.87 9.66
N ASP A 300 -19.90 9.20 8.39
CA ASP A 300 -20.70 10.17 7.64
C ASP A 300 -22.16 9.72 7.49
N VAL A 301 -22.40 8.43 7.23
CA VAL A 301 -23.76 7.87 7.11
C VAL A 301 -24.52 7.98 8.43
N LEU A 302 -23.89 7.65 9.56
CA LEU A 302 -24.54 7.69 10.87
C LEU A 302 -24.78 9.11 11.40
N THR A 303 -24.02 10.08 10.88
CA THR A 303 -24.12 11.50 11.25
C THR A 303 -24.87 12.34 10.21
N ASP A 304 -25.53 11.71 9.24
CA ASP A 304 -26.30 12.36 8.17
C ASP A 304 -25.49 13.32 7.28
N HIS A 305 -24.18 13.09 7.14
CA HIS A 305 -23.27 13.83 6.25
C HIS A 305 -22.99 13.11 4.92
N ALA A 306 -23.42 11.87 4.77
CA ALA A 306 -23.30 11.11 3.52
C ALA A 306 -24.56 11.22 2.64
N LYS A 307 -24.38 11.14 1.31
CA LYS A 307 -25.47 10.98 0.34
C LYS A 307 -25.88 9.52 0.13
N VAL A 308 -25.03 8.58 0.55
CA VAL A 308 -25.28 7.14 0.45
C VAL A 308 -25.91 6.58 1.73
N GLY A 309 -26.60 5.45 1.62
CA GLY A 309 -27.20 4.77 2.78
C GLY A 309 -26.28 3.76 3.47
N LEU A 310 -26.76 3.19 4.58
CA LEU A 310 -26.05 2.19 5.39
C LEU A 310 -25.49 1.02 4.57
N PHE A 311 -26.29 0.48 3.64
CA PHE A 311 -25.86 -0.63 2.79
C PHE A 311 -24.57 -0.33 2.01
N ALA A 312 -24.44 0.89 1.46
CA ALA A 312 -23.24 1.29 0.73
C ALA A 312 -22.04 1.45 1.67
N GLY A 313 -22.24 1.99 2.87
CA GLY A 313 -21.22 2.06 3.91
C GLY A 313 -20.75 0.68 4.38
N ASP A 314 -21.68 -0.26 4.58
CA ASP A 314 -21.37 -1.64 4.96
C ASP A 314 -20.57 -2.36 3.84
N VAL A 315 -20.94 -2.16 2.58
CA VAL A 315 -20.17 -2.66 1.42
C VAL A 315 -18.78 -2.05 1.37
N ALA A 316 -18.64 -0.75 1.68
CA ALA A 316 -17.37 -0.03 1.72
C ALA A 316 -16.40 -0.57 2.78
N VAL A 317 -16.88 -1.30 3.80
CA VAL A 317 -16.05 -2.02 4.78
C VAL A 317 -15.88 -3.50 4.38
N ALA A 318 -16.97 -4.19 4.08
CA ALA A 318 -16.98 -5.62 3.81
C ALA A 318 -16.07 -6.02 2.64
N VAL A 319 -16.12 -5.28 1.54
CA VAL A 319 -15.33 -5.60 0.34
C VAL A 319 -13.84 -5.45 0.61
N PRO A 320 -13.32 -4.33 1.15
CA PRO A 320 -11.93 -4.24 1.55
C PRO A 320 -11.50 -5.33 2.54
N LEU A 321 -12.29 -5.66 3.56
CA LEU A 321 -11.93 -6.74 4.48
C LEU A 321 -11.80 -8.10 3.78
N ALA A 322 -12.72 -8.43 2.86
CA ALA A 322 -12.63 -9.65 2.07
C ALA A 322 -11.36 -9.68 1.20
N LEU A 323 -11.02 -8.54 0.58
CA LEU A 323 -9.78 -8.39 -0.20
C LEU A 323 -8.52 -8.49 0.66
N TYR A 324 -8.55 -7.96 1.90
CA TYR A 324 -7.46 -8.07 2.86
C TYR A 324 -7.18 -9.55 3.20
N LEU A 325 -8.24 -10.31 3.50
CA LEU A 325 -8.14 -11.75 3.75
C LEU A 325 -7.68 -12.54 2.52
N ALA A 326 -8.15 -12.16 1.33
CA ALA A 326 -7.68 -12.74 0.07
C ALA A 326 -6.19 -12.46 -0.16
N GLY A 327 -5.73 -11.25 0.14
CA GLY A 327 -4.31 -10.86 0.08
C GLY A 327 -3.45 -11.74 0.99
N LEU A 328 -3.81 -11.84 2.27
CA LEU A 328 -3.14 -12.73 3.22
C LEU A 328 -3.13 -14.20 2.76
N TRP A 329 -4.23 -14.66 2.16
CA TRP A 329 -4.29 -16.02 1.62
C TRP A 329 -3.36 -16.22 0.43
N ILE A 330 -3.30 -15.26 -0.51
CA ILE A 330 -2.44 -15.28 -1.68
C ILE A 330 -0.96 -15.30 -1.29
N VAL A 331 -0.56 -14.43 -0.36
CA VAL A 331 0.88 -14.26 -0.05
C VAL A 331 1.38 -15.27 0.97
N ARG A 332 0.52 -15.84 1.83
CA ARG A 332 0.94 -16.66 2.96
C ARG A 332 0.14 -17.96 3.12
N ASP A 333 -1.14 -17.88 3.48
CA ASP A 333 -1.87 -19.03 4.02
C ASP A 333 -2.08 -20.16 3.00
N ARG A 334 -2.22 -19.84 1.70
CA ARG A 334 -2.31 -20.87 0.66
C ARG A 334 -1.02 -21.67 0.53
N LEU A 335 0.13 -21.11 0.88
CA LEU A 335 1.42 -21.76 0.73
C LEU A 335 1.78 -22.56 1.99
N LEU A 336 1.47 -22.02 3.16
CA LEU A 336 1.87 -22.61 4.45
C LEU A 336 0.87 -23.62 5.02
N LEU A 337 -0.43 -23.48 4.73
CA LEU A 337 -1.46 -24.31 5.34
C LEU A 337 -2.00 -25.38 4.39
N THR A 338 -2.44 -26.48 5.01
CA THR A 338 -3.08 -27.62 4.34
C THR A 338 -4.46 -27.91 4.94
N GLY A 339 -5.25 -28.72 4.23
CA GLY A 339 -6.60 -29.14 4.67
C GLY A 339 -7.57 -27.98 4.88
N ALA A 340 -8.48 -28.13 5.84
CA ALA A 340 -9.53 -27.15 6.13
C ALA A 340 -8.97 -25.77 6.54
N ARG A 341 -7.79 -25.71 7.18
CA ARG A 341 -7.17 -24.44 7.61
C ARG A 341 -6.80 -23.55 6.44
N ARG A 342 -6.43 -24.12 5.29
CA ARG A 342 -6.14 -23.38 4.05
C ARG A 342 -7.38 -22.62 3.53
N ALA A 343 -8.58 -23.12 3.79
CA ALA A 343 -9.83 -22.51 3.35
C ALA A 343 -10.37 -21.44 4.32
N LEU A 344 -9.76 -21.27 5.49
CA LEU A 344 -10.26 -20.37 6.54
C LEU A 344 -10.42 -18.92 6.05
N LEU A 345 -9.36 -18.30 5.51
CA LEU A 345 -9.42 -16.90 5.07
C LEU A 345 -10.35 -16.68 3.86
N PRO A 346 -10.34 -17.53 2.80
CA PRO A 346 -11.30 -17.40 1.70
C PRO A 346 -12.77 -17.55 2.15
N VAL A 347 -13.05 -18.49 3.05
CA VAL A 347 -14.42 -18.68 3.57
C VAL A 347 -14.84 -17.48 4.40
N ALA A 348 -13.99 -16.99 5.29
CA ALA A 348 -14.26 -15.77 6.04
C ALA A 348 -14.48 -14.55 5.12
N GLY A 349 -13.66 -14.40 4.08
CA GLY A 349 -13.83 -13.37 3.05
C GLY A 349 -15.18 -13.46 2.33
N ALA A 350 -15.59 -14.67 1.93
CA ALA A 350 -16.91 -14.88 1.32
C ALA A 350 -18.07 -14.55 2.28
N LEU A 351 -17.93 -14.88 3.57
CA LEU A 351 -18.93 -14.54 4.59
C LEU A 351 -19.03 -13.02 4.81
N LEU A 352 -17.90 -12.30 4.80
CA LEU A 352 -17.87 -10.84 4.89
C LEU A 352 -18.66 -10.18 3.75
N LEU A 353 -18.60 -10.73 2.53
CA LEU A 353 -19.37 -10.17 1.41
C LEU A 353 -20.89 -10.34 1.55
N VAL A 354 -21.35 -11.23 2.45
CA VAL A 354 -22.77 -11.44 2.73
C VAL A 354 -23.25 -10.54 3.88
N THR A 355 -22.37 -10.04 4.73
CA THR A 355 -22.79 -9.25 5.92
C THR A 355 -23.56 -7.96 5.62
N PRO A 356 -23.33 -7.21 4.51
CA PRO A 356 -24.12 -6.00 4.22
C PRO A 356 -25.63 -6.25 4.04
N PHE A 357 -26.04 -7.50 3.82
CA PHE A 357 -27.45 -7.88 3.71
C PHE A 357 -28.09 -8.22 5.07
N LEU A 358 -27.32 -8.16 6.17
CA LEU A 358 -27.79 -8.46 7.52
C LEU A 358 -28.14 -7.16 8.26
N PRO A 359 -29.13 -7.17 9.17
CA PRO A 359 -29.47 -6.00 9.99
C PRO A 359 -28.36 -5.54 10.95
N VAL A 360 -27.40 -6.43 11.27
CA VAL A 360 -26.28 -6.22 12.19
C VAL A 360 -24.95 -6.44 11.47
N ALA A 361 -24.80 -5.78 10.31
CA ALA A 361 -23.70 -6.01 9.38
C ALA A 361 -22.33 -5.81 10.05
N LEU A 362 -22.13 -4.70 10.76
CA LEU A 362 -20.85 -4.38 11.42
C LEU A 362 -20.49 -5.36 12.52
N GLU A 363 -21.44 -5.71 13.38
CA GLU A 363 -21.24 -6.69 14.45
C GLU A 363 -20.92 -8.07 13.87
N ALA A 364 -21.59 -8.45 12.78
CA ALA A 364 -21.30 -9.69 12.06
C ALA A 364 -19.88 -9.68 11.46
N MET A 365 -19.44 -8.57 10.84
CA MET A 365 -18.07 -8.43 10.33
C MET A 365 -17.04 -8.55 11.45
N ALA A 366 -17.25 -7.87 12.58
CA ALA A 366 -16.38 -7.93 13.75
C ALA A 366 -16.29 -9.36 14.31
N ALA A 367 -17.43 -10.05 14.45
CA ALA A 367 -17.48 -11.43 14.91
C ALA A 367 -16.73 -12.38 13.97
N ILE A 368 -16.95 -12.27 12.65
CA ILE A 368 -16.25 -13.08 11.65
C ILE A 368 -14.74 -12.85 11.73
N MET A 369 -14.29 -11.59 11.80
CA MET A 369 -12.88 -11.24 11.86
C MET A 369 -12.20 -11.78 13.13
N LEU A 370 -12.84 -11.61 14.29
CA LEU A 370 -12.33 -12.12 15.57
C LEU A 370 -12.27 -13.66 15.61
N LEU A 371 -13.33 -14.33 15.16
CA LEU A 371 -13.37 -15.79 15.07
C LEU A 371 -12.30 -16.30 14.11
N THR A 372 -12.11 -15.63 12.97
CA THR A 372 -11.08 -15.98 12.00
C THR A 372 -9.69 -15.84 12.60
N ALA A 373 -9.40 -14.74 13.28
CA ALA A 373 -8.13 -14.51 13.98
C ALA A 373 -7.88 -15.59 15.05
N ALA A 374 -8.88 -15.87 15.90
CA ALA A 374 -8.78 -16.88 16.95
C ALA A 374 -8.58 -18.30 16.40
N LEU A 375 -9.32 -18.69 15.36
CA LEU A 375 -9.19 -20.00 14.72
C LEU A 375 -7.85 -20.14 13.99
N ARG A 376 -7.36 -19.05 13.37
CA ARG A 376 -6.08 -19.07 12.68
C ARG A 376 -4.91 -19.24 13.65
N GLY A 377 -4.97 -18.59 14.82
CA GLY A 377 -3.93 -18.60 15.85
C GLY A 377 -3.80 -19.90 16.66
N ARG A 378 -4.78 -20.82 16.61
CA ARG A 378 -4.65 -22.13 17.28
C ARG A 378 -3.52 -22.95 16.63
N ARG A 379 -2.45 -23.27 17.38
CA ARG A 379 -1.43 -24.21 16.88
C ARG A 379 -2.10 -25.57 16.59
N ALA A 380 -1.69 -26.25 15.51
CA ALA A 380 -2.19 -27.61 15.26
C ALA A 380 -1.76 -28.47 16.45
N ALA A 381 -2.73 -29.00 17.19
CA ALA A 381 -2.47 -29.89 18.31
C ALA A 381 -2.02 -31.26 17.80
#